data_AF-D1PSR7-F1
#
_entry.id   AF-D1PSR7-F1
#
_cell.length_a   1.000
_cell.length_b   1.000
_cell.length_c   1.000
_cell.angle_alpha   90.00
_cell.angle_beta   90.00
_cell.angle_gamma   90.00
#
_symmetry.space_group_name_H-M   'P 1'
#
loop_
_entity.id
_entity.type
_entity.pdbx_description
1 polymer ?
#
loop_
_entity_poly.entity_id
_entity_poly.type
_entity_poly.pdbx_seq_one_letter_code
_entity_poly.pdbx_strand_id
1 'polypeptide(L)'
;GSTHTKKNGVRKDVQLYKCQNCGYQFRPGSQVSDDELWTAYQQHKQTMKELSVHFRISVSTVKRRLHDIKCEWVQPPLNGSGFVHLDVTYWGRNFGVLLALDTESGKPLYLFFVRNETVKDYEDAVVSIEKRGYVIRGLIIDGKKSLFKSFSEYHVQMCQFHMKQIVRRYLTLNPRMLASRDLKALVDKLHRIHEADFRSEYQAWKEKWKGHDRTSQPAQGRQTAVYAPAVEGSHEQP
;
A
#
# COMPACT_ATOMS: atom_id res chain seq x y z
N GLY A 1 5.36 8.90 -40.82
CA GLY A 1 6.10 7.94 -41.68
C GLY A 1 6.33 8.57 -43.04
N SER A 2 7.42 8.21 -43.74
CA SER A 2 7.73 8.73 -45.09
C SER A 2 6.72 8.23 -46.12
N THR A 3 6.16 9.15 -46.92
CA THR A 3 5.22 8.85 -48.02
C THR A 3 5.87 8.10 -49.18
N HIS A 4 7.19 8.22 -49.35
CA HIS A 4 7.96 7.50 -50.37
C HIS A 4 8.77 6.35 -49.76
N THR A 5 8.21 5.14 -49.80
CA THR A 5 8.79 3.93 -49.19
C THR A 5 8.77 2.77 -50.18
N LYS A 6 9.86 1.99 -50.27
CA LYS A 6 9.95 0.75 -51.07
C LYS A 6 10.30 -0.48 -50.22
N LYS A 7 9.90 -1.67 -50.65
CA LYS A 7 10.36 -2.94 -50.06
C LYS A 7 11.88 -3.09 -50.23
N ASN A 8 12.57 -3.55 -49.20
CA ASN A 8 14.04 -3.61 -49.11
C ASN A 8 14.55 -4.94 -48.51
N GLY A 9 14.06 -6.06 -49.06
CA GLY A 9 14.43 -7.40 -48.62
C GLY A 9 13.68 -7.89 -47.38
N VAL A 10 14.01 -9.10 -46.92
CA VAL A 10 13.39 -9.78 -45.77
C VAL A 10 14.50 -10.15 -44.78
N ARG A 11 14.27 -9.94 -43.48
CA ARG A 11 15.23 -10.30 -42.43
C ARG A 11 14.51 -10.93 -41.24
N LYS A 12 14.90 -12.16 -40.88
CA LYS A 12 14.21 -12.99 -39.86
C LYS A 12 12.70 -13.09 -40.16
N ASP A 13 12.37 -13.42 -41.41
CA ASP A 13 11.01 -13.57 -41.93
C ASP A 13 10.12 -12.31 -41.88
N VAL A 14 10.71 -11.13 -41.60
CA VAL A 14 10.00 -9.85 -41.58
C VAL A 14 10.44 -8.99 -42.76
N GLN A 15 9.46 -8.47 -43.51
CA GLN A 15 9.68 -7.52 -44.61
C GLN A 15 10.35 -6.24 -44.10
N LEU A 16 11.44 -5.83 -44.75
CA LEU A 16 12.06 -4.53 -44.56
C LEU A 16 11.56 -3.53 -45.60
N TYR A 17 11.52 -2.28 -45.21
CA TYR A 17 11.17 -1.13 -46.02
C TYR A 17 12.31 -0.11 -45.97
N LYS A 18 12.47 0.67 -47.03
CA LYS A 18 13.45 1.76 -47.13
C LYS A 18 12.75 3.02 -47.58
N CYS A 19 12.93 4.11 -46.84
CA CYS A 19 12.55 5.44 -47.27
C CYS A 19 13.40 5.83 -48.49
N GLN A 20 12.77 6.24 -49.58
CA GLN A 20 13.49 6.64 -50.78
C GLN A 20 14.12 8.03 -50.66
N ASN A 21 13.59 8.89 -49.78
CA ASN A 21 14.07 10.27 -49.63
C ASN A 21 15.32 10.36 -48.74
N CYS A 22 15.35 9.64 -47.62
CA CYS A 22 16.48 9.69 -46.67
C CYS A 22 17.28 8.38 -46.58
N GLY A 23 16.86 7.34 -47.29
CA GLY A 23 17.54 6.04 -47.28
C GLY A 23 17.37 5.22 -45.99
N TYR A 24 16.67 5.74 -44.98
CA TYR A 24 16.42 5.05 -43.71
C TYR A 24 15.67 3.73 -43.93
N GLN A 25 16.14 2.65 -43.29
CA GLN A 25 15.53 1.33 -43.36
C GLN A 25 14.72 1.03 -42.10
N PHE A 26 13.51 0.52 -42.26
CA PHE A 26 12.60 0.21 -41.16
C PHE A 26 11.80 -1.06 -41.43
N ARG A 27 11.21 -1.61 -40.38
CA ARG A 27 10.23 -2.71 -40.46
C ARG A 27 8.83 -2.11 -40.37
N PRO A 28 7.79 -2.75 -40.92
CA PRO A 28 6.43 -2.34 -40.63
C PRO A 28 6.25 -2.41 -39.11
N GLY A 29 5.96 -1.27 -38.48
CA GLY A 29 5.71 -1.21 -37.05
C GLY A 29 4.45 -1.99 -36.69
N SER A 30 4.44 -2.64 -35.53
CA SER A 30 3.17 -3.04 -34.90
C SER A 30 2.37 -1.76 -34.61
N GLN A 31 1.09 -1.77 -34.96
CA GLN A 31 0.20 -0.61 -34.84
C GLN A 31 -0.28 -0.33 -33.41
N VAL A 32 0.07 -1.17 -32.43
CA VAL A 32 -0.40 -0.98 -31.05
C VAL A 32 -0.01 0.40 -30.54
N SER A 33 -0.98 1.18 -30.06
CA SER A 33 -0.73 2.49 -29.47
C SER A 33 -0.07 2.35 -28.09
N ASP A 34 0.51 3.44 -27.57
CA ASP A 34 1.04 3.42 -26.20
C ASP A 34 -0.09 3.24 -25.18
N ASP A 35 -1.29 3.79 -25.44
CA ASP A 35 -2.46 3.65 -24.58
C ASP A 35 -2.98 2.20 -24.51
N GLU A 36 -3.03 1.51 -25.65
CA GLU A 36 -3.41 0.09 -25.70
C GLU A 36 -2.39 -0.78 -24.96
N LEU A 37 -1.10 -0.51 -25.16
CA LEU A 37 -0.02 -1.22 -24.50
C LEU A 37 -0.06 -0.98 -22.98
N TRP A 38 -0.30 0.26 -22.56
CA TRP A 38 -0.42 0.66 -21.16
C TRP A 38 -1.63 0.03 -20.49
N THR A 39 -2.79 0.05 -21.15
CA THR A 39 -4.03 -0.57 -20.67
C THR A 39 -3.84 -2.08 -20.46
N ALA A 40 -3.23 -2.76 -21.43
CA ALA A 40 -2.93 -4.18 -21.32
C ALA A 40 -1.96 -4.51 -20.17
N TYR A 41 -0.95 -3.65 -19.96
CA TYR A 41 -0.02 -3.80 -18.84
C TYR A 41 -0.70 -3.55 -17.48
N GLN A 42 -1.44 -2.45 -17.34
CA GLN A 42 -1.98 -2.00 -16.05
C GLN A 42 -3.29 -2.72 -15.67
N GLN A 43 -4.26 -2.79 -16.59
CA GLN A 43 -5.61 -3.28 -16.31
C GLN A 43 -5.71 -4.80 -16.43
N HIS A 44 -5.05 -5.39 -17.42
CA HIS A 44 -5.02 -6.84 -17.61
C HIS A 44 -3.83 -7.51 -16.90
N LYS A 45 -2.97 -6.72 -16.25
CA LYS A 45 -1.80 -7.19 -15.46
C LYS A 45 -0.86 -8.10 -16.26
N GLN A 46 -0.79 -7.89 -17.59
CA GLN A 46 0.04 -8.72 -18.45
C GLN A 46 1.52 -8.45 -18.21
N THR A 47 2.30 -9.52 -18.13
CA THR A 47 3.76 -9.46 -18.06
C THR A 47 4.36 -8.96 -19.38
N MET A 48 5.61 -8.49 -19.34
CA MET A 48 6.36 -8.08 -20.53
C MET A 48 6.41 -9.17 -21.62
N LYS A 49 6.45 -10.44 -21.22
CA LYS A 49 6.49 -11.58 -22.13
C LYS A 49 5.13 -11.83 -22.78
N GLU A 50 4.05 -11.74 -22.01
CA GLU A 50 2.68 -11.86 -22.52
C GLU A 50 2.36 -10.73 -23.49
N LEU A 51 2.70 -9.49 -23.14
CA LEU A 51 2.56 -8.33 -24.04
C LEU A 51 3.35 -8.49 -25.34
N SER A 52 4.57 -9.04 -25.25
CA SER A 52 5.42 -9.31 -26.42
C SER A 52 4.77 -10.31 -27.37
N VAL A 53 4.17 -11.38 -26.85
CA VAL A 53 3.44 -12.38 -27.64
C VAL A 53 2.15 -11.79 -28.21
N HIS A 54 1.36 -11.13 -27.36
CA HIS A 54 0.06 -10.55 -27.71
C HIS A 54 0.19 -9.53 -28.86
N PHE A 55 1.10 -8.56 -28.71
CA PHE A 55 1.27 -7.47 -29.68
C PHE A 55 2.33 -7.75 -30.75
N ARG A 56 2.91 -8.97 -30.75
CA ARG A 56 3.95 -9.43 -31.70
C ARG A 56 5.13 -8.46 -31.83
N ILE A 57 5.54 -7.85 -30.71
CA ILE A 57 6.70 -6.96 -30.60
C ILE A 57 7.74 -7.55 -29.66
N SER A 58 9.01 -7.18 -29.80
CA SER A 58 10.05 -7.70 -28.90
C SER A 58 9.83 -7.23 -27.46
N VAL A 59 10.19 -8.07 -26.48
CA VAL A 59 10.20 -7.70 -25.05
C VAL A 59 10.99 -6.40 -24.82
N SER A 60 12.11 -6.19 -25.51
CA SER A 60 12.89 -4.95 -25.44
C SER A 60 12.11 -3.73 -25.92
N THR A 61 11.26 -3.88 -26.93
CA THR A 61 10.39 -2.81 -27.43
C THR A 61 9.26 -2.52 -26.44
N VAL A 62 8.63 -3.56 -25.87
CA VAL A 62 7.62 -3.40 -24.80
C VAL A 62 8.21 -2.62 -23.62
N LYS A 63 9.38 -3.03 -23.11
CA LYS A 63 10.06 -2.37 -21.98
C LYS A 63 10.35 -0.90 -22.27
N ARG A 64 10.91 -0.60 -23.44
CA ARG A 64 11.22 0.79 -23.84
C ARG A 64 9.95 1.63 -23.90
N ARG A 65 8.91 1.14 -24.58
CA ARG A 65 7.65 1.89 -24.72
C ARG A 65 6.96 2.14 -23.38
N LEU A 66 6.85 1.13 -22.52
CA LEU A 66 6.28 1.29 -21.18
C LEU A 66 7.10 2.23 -20.29
N HIS A 67 8.42 2.25 -20.44
CA HIS A 67 9.28 3.19 -19.73
C HIS A 67 9.06 4.64 -20.19
N ASP A 68 8.79 4.84 -21.48
CA ASP A 68 8.63 6.19 -22.06
C ASP A 68 7.22 6.77 -21.82
N ILE A 69 6.24 5.93 -21.45
CA ILE A 69 4.92 6.37 -21.00
C ILE A 69 5.05 7.11 -19.66
N LYS A 70 4.70 8.39 -19.66
CA LYS A 70 4.65 9.23 -18.46
C LYS A 70 3.20 9.41 -18.03
N CYS A 71 2.88 8.96 -16.81
CA CYS A 71 1.61 9.24 -16.17
C CYS A 71 1.84 10.22 -15.03
N GLU A 72 1.25 11.41 -15.12
CA GLU A 72 1.24 12.36 -14.02
C GLU A 72 -0.04 12.18 -13.21
N TRP A 73 0.11 12.02 -11.90
CA TRP A 73 -1.02 12.04 -10.99
C TRP A 73 -1.44 13.48 -10.71
N VAL A 74 -2.70 13.79 -10.99
CA VAL A 74 -3.33 15.06 -10.59
C VAL A 74 -4.24 14.78 -9.41
N GLN A 75 -4.11 15.58 -8.35
CA GLN A 75 -4.97 15.43 -7.18
C GLN A 75 -6.44 15.66 -7.60
N PRO A 76 -7.37 14.79 -7.18
CA PRO A 76 -8.75 14.91 -7.60
C PRO A 76 -9.41 16.15 -6.97
N PRO A 77 -10.40 16.78 -7.64
CA PRO A 77 -11.27 17.74 -6.98
C PRO A 77 -12.07 17.01 -5.90
N LEU A 78 -12.24 17.63 -4.74
CA LEU A 78 -12.93 17.00 -3.61
C LEU A 78 -14.16 17.81 -3.19
N ASN A 79 -15.13 17.09 -2.64
CA ASN A 79 -16.27 17.65 -1.92
C ASN A 79 -16.79 16.60 -0.93
N GLY A 80 -17.61 17.02 0.03
CA GLY A 80 -18.22 16.13 1.00
C GLY A 80 -17.38 15.95 2.27
N SER A 81 -17.69 14.90 3.02
CA SER A 81 -17.13 14.66 4.34
C SER A 81 -17.02 13.18 4.68
N GLY A 82 -16.01 12.78 5.44
CA GLY A 82 -15.80 11.37 5.75
C GLY A 82 -14.59 11.12 6.63
N PHE A 83 -14.27 9.84 6.79
CA PHE A 83 -13.08 9.40 7.53
C PHE A 83 -11.97 9.08 6.53
N VAL A 84 -10.78 9.58 6.78
CA VAL A 84 -9.66 9.47 5.84
C VAL A 84 -8.66 8.43 6.35
N HIS A 85 -8.41 7.40 5.55
CA HIS A 85 -7.38 6.41 5.80
C HIS A 85 -6.10 6.81 5.08
N LEU A 86 -5.03 7.10 5.84
CA LEU A 86 -3.71 7.40 5.29
C LEU A 86 -2.74 6.25 5.58
N ASP A 87 -2.04 5.79 4.53
CA ASP A 87 -1.00 4.78 4.67
C ASP A 87 0.11 4.98 3.63
N VAL A 88 1.33 4.58 3.99
CA VAL A 88 2.48 4.57 3.08
C VAL A 88 2.86 3.14 2.73
N THR A 89 2.73 2.79 1.45
CA THR A 89 3.24 1.52 0.94
C THR A 89 4.60 1.70 0.29
N TYR A 90 5.58 0.86 0.65
CA TYR A 90 6.93 0.89 0.07
C TYR A 90 7.17 -0.25 -0.92
N TRP A 91 7.90 0.05 -2.00
CA TRP A 91 8.55 -0.92 -2.86
C TRP A 91 10.06 -0.69 -2.84
N GLY A 92 10.79 -1.59 -2.16
CA GLY A 92 12.24 -1.46 -1.99
C GLY A 92 12.61 -0.41 -0.93
N ARG A 93 13.81 0.17 -1.04
CA ARG A 93 14.42 0.98 0.03
C ARG A 93 14.19 2.49 -0.04
N ASN A 94 13.64 3.04 -1.13
CA ASN A 94 13.57 4.50 -1.36
C ASN A 94 12.35 4.93 -2.20
N PHE A 95 11.33 4.08 -2.32
CA PHE A 95 10.15 4.39 -3.11
C PHE A 95 8.91 3.94 -2.35
N GLY A 96 8.21 4.93 -1.80
CA GLY A 96 6.93 4.77 -1.15
C GLY A 96 5.86 5.62 -1.82
N VAL A 97 4.61 5.21 -1.64
CA VAL A 97 3.43 5.96 -2.04
C VAL A 97 2.59 6.18 -0.79
N LEU A 98 2.44 7.45 -0.40
CA LEU A 98 1.44 7.89 0.56
C LEU A 98 0.10 7.99 -0.18
N LEU A 99 -0.89 7.23 0.26
CA LEU A 99 -2.23 7.24 -0.29
C LEU A 99 -3.22 7.58 0.83
N ALA A 100 -4.07 8.57 0.58
CA ALA A 100 -5.22 8.87 1.42
C ALA A 100 -6.49 8.44 0.71
N LEU A 101 -7.30 7.60 1.35
CA LEU A 101 -8.58 7.12 0.84
C LEU A 101 -9.72 7.61 1.73
N ASP A 102 -10.86 7.94 1.12
CA ASP A 102 -12.11 7.97 1.86
C ASP A 102 -12.47 6.54 2.29
N THR A 103 -12.71 6.35 3.58
CA THR A 103 -12.86 5.01 4.17
C THR A 103 -14.13 4.30 3.68
N GLU A 104 -15.20 5.05 3.41
CA GLU A 104 -16.50 4.49 3.04
C GLU A 104 -16.56 4.15 1.54
N SER A 105 -16.22 5.12 0.68
CA SER A 105 -16.28 4.96 -0.77
C SER A 105 -15.04 4.30 -1.38
N GLY A 106 -13.93 4.24 -0.64
CA GLY A 106 -12.64 3.77 -1.14
C GLY A 106 -12.01 4.68 -2.19
N LYS A 107 -12.56 5.88 -2.43
CA LYS A 107 -12.05 6.80 -3.43
C LYS A 107 -10.74 7.44 -2.97
N PRO A 108 -9.74 7.60 -3.86
CA PRO A 108 -8.52 8.31 -3.54
C PRO A 108 -8.82 9.80 -3.31
N LEU A 109 -8.38 10.31 -2.17
CA LEU A 109 -8.44 11.72 -1.82
C LEU A 109 -7.10 12.40 -2.07
N TYR A 110 -5.98 11.70 -1.86
CA TYR A 110 -4.64 12.24 -2.05
C TYR A 110 -3.65 11.13 -2.39
N LEU A 111 -2.66 11.43 -3.23
CA LEU A 111 -1.54 10.52 -3.51
C LEU A 111 -0.24 11.31 -3.61
N PHE A 112 0.83 10.83 -2.97
CA PHE A 112 2.15 11.44 -3.09
C PHE A 112 3.27 10.40 -3.03
N PHE A 113 4.30 10.58 -3.85
CA PHE A 113 5.48 9.72 -3.84
C PHE A 113 6.47 10.19 -2.78
N VAL A 114 6.79 9.31 -1.85
CA VAL A 114 7.71 9.59 -0.74
C VAL A 114 8.95 8.72 -0.86
N ARG A 115 10.13 9.28 -0.57
CA ARG A 115 11.36 8.49 -0.44
C ARG A 115 11.47 7.85 0.93
N ASN A 116 11.20 8.67 1.95
CA ASN A 116 11.15 8.29 3.35
C ASN A 116 9.93 8.98 3.95
N GLU A 117 9.19 8.25 4.77
CA GLU A 117 7.96 8.71 5.41
C GLU A 117 8.27 9.58 6.62
N THR A 118 7.79 10.82 6.55
CA THR A 118 7.86 11.81 7.61
C THR A 118 6.46 12.17 8.10
N VAL A 119 6.37 12.78 9.29
CA VAL A 119 5.09 13.30 9.80
C VAL A 119 4.55 14.40 8.88
N LYS A 120 5.45 15.23 8.35
CA LYS A 120 5.11 16.33 7.44
C LYS A 120 4.38 15.84 6.17
N ASP A 121 4.74 14.66 5.64
CA ASP A 121 4.06 14.11 4.47
C ASP A 121 2.56 13.88 4.72
N TYR A 122 2.19 13.44 5.94
CA TYR A 122 0.79 13.28 6.35
C TYR A 122 0.10 14.63 6.57
N GLU A 123 0.80 15.58 7.20
CA GLU A 123 0.25 16.92 7.44
C GLU A 123 -0.06 17.62 6.12
N ASP A 124 0.84 17.54 5.15
CA ASP A 124 0.65 18.09 3.81
C ASP A 124 -0.52 17.42 3.08
N ALA A 125 -0.70 16.09 3.27
CA ALA A 125 -1.86 15.37 2.73
C ALA A 125 -3.17 15.87 3.34
N VAL A 126 -3.26 15.96 4.66
CA VAL A 126 -4.45 16.44 5.39
C VAL A 126 -4.80 17.87 4.98
N VAL A 127 -3.83 18.78 5.01
CA VAL A 127 -4.01 20.18 4.59
C VAL A 127 -4.47 20.27 3.13
N SER A 128 -3.90 19.46 2.24
CA SER A 128 -4.29 19.43 0.82
C SER A 128 -5.73 18.94 0.62
N ILE A 129 -6.16 17.93 1.38
CA ILE A 129 -7.52 17.38 1.33
C ILE A 129 -8.54 18.44 1.79
N GLU A 130 -8.30 19.10 2.92
CA GLU A 130 -9.17 20.14 3.45
C GLU A 130 -9.24 21.36 2.53
N LYS A 131 -8.09 21.84 2.03
CA LYS A 131 -8.03 22.97 1.08
C LYS A 131 -8.80 22.70 -0.21
N ARG A 132 -8.89 21.45 -0.64
CA ARG A 132 -9.66 21.04 -1.82
C ARG A 132 -11.15 20.85 -1.53
N GLY A 133 -11.63 21.17 -0.33
CA GLY A 133 -13.05 21.24 0.02
C GLY A 133 -13.64 19.98 0.67
N TYR A 134 -12.79 19.08 1.20
CA TYR A 134 -13.24 17.87 1.88
C TYR A 134 -13.17 18.02 3.40
N VAL A 135 -14.27 17.71 4.10
CA VAL A 135 -14.34 17.80 5.56
C VAL A 135 -13.94 16.48 6.20
N ILE A 136 -12.82 16.48 6.93
CA ILE A 136 -12.31 15.30 7.60
C ILE A 136 -13.01 15.13 8.95
N ARG A 137 -13.80 14.06 9.11
CA ARG A 137 -14.46 13.69 10.38
C ARG A 137 -13.53 12.93 11.33
N GLY A 138 -12.49 12.32 10.79
CA GLY A 138 -11.48 11.59 11.55
C GLY A 138 -10.44 10.96 10.64
N LEU A 139 -9.35 10.52 11.24
CA LEU A 139 -8.17 10.00 10.56
C LEU A 139 -7.89 8.57 11.01
N ILE A 140 -7.64 7.69 10.04
CA ILE A 140 -7.12 6.34 10.27
C ILE A 140 -5.68 6.33 9.78
N ILE A 141 -4.73 6.11 10.69
CA ILE A 141 -3.29 6.22 10.42
C ILE A 141 -2.53 4.99 10.92
N ASP A 142 -1.28 4.83 10.48
CA ASP A 142 -0.38 3.84 11.07
C ASP A 142 -0.10 4.13 12.57
N GLY A 143 0.35 3.11 13.30
CA GLY A 143 0.73 3.12 14.71
C GLY A 143 1.93 3.97 15.09
N LYS A 144 2.40 4.86 14.22
CA LYS A 144 3.57 5.70 14.48
C LYS A 144 3.22 6.76 15.51
N LYS A 145 3.79 6.64 16.71
CA LYS A 145 3.50 7.53 17.88
C LYS A 145 3.52 9.03 17.54
N SER A 146 4.44 9.47 16.68
CA SER A 146 4.55 10.88 16.31
C SER A 146 3.34 11.40 15.54
N LEU A 147 2.64 10.54 14.78
CA LEU A 147 1.43 10.94 14.05
C LEU A 147 0.25 11.21 14.99
N PHE A 148 0.06 10.38 16.03
CA PHE A 148 -0.97 10.63 17.04
C PHE A 148 -0.80 11.98 17.74
N LYS A 149 0.46 12.38 17.96
CA LYS A 149 0.77 13.69 18.53
C LYS A 149 0.46 14.83 17.54
N SER A 150 0.82 14.70 16.26
CA SER A 150 0.53 15.75 15.26
C SER A 150 -0.94 15.95 14.99
N PHE A 151 -1.74 14.88 15.10
CA PHE A 151 -3.16 14.92 14.78
C PHE A 151 -4.07 14.88 16.02
N SER A 152 -3.61 15.39 17.16
CA SER A 152 -4.38 15.38 18.42
C SER A 152 -5.73 16.08 18.33
N GLU A 153 -5.84 17.06 17.43
CA GLU A 153 -7.08 17.82 17.19
C GLU A 153 -8.12 17.04 16.38
N TYR A 154 -7.73 15.93 15.74
CA TYR A 154 -8.63 15.08 14.97
C TYR A 154 -9.11 13.89 15.82
N HIS A 155 -10.26 13.32 15.44
CA HIS A 155 -10.59 11.98 15.89
C HIS A 155 -9.68 10.96 15.19
N VAL A 156 -8.64 10.52 15.89
CA VAL A 156 -7.62 9.61 15.34
C VAL A 156 -7.85 8.18 15.80
N GLN A 157 -7.85 7.26 14.84
CA GLN A 157 -7.83 5.83 15.07
C GLN A 157 -6.57 5.21 14.47
N MET A 158 -5.95 4.28 15.20
CA MET A 158 -4.95 3.41 14.61
C MET A 158 -5.60 2.45 13.60
N CYS A 159 -4.98 2.29 12.43
CA CYS A 159 -5.37 1.29 11.46
C CYS A 159 -5.37 -0.11 12.09
N GLN A 160 -6.51 -0.80 12.03
CA GLN A 160 -6.69 -2.12 12.64
C GLN A 160 -5.78 -3.18 12.01
N PHE A 161 -5.39 -3.02 10.75
CA PHE A 161 -4.39 -3.89 10.12
C PHE A 161 -3.04 -3.76 10.83
N HIS A 162 -2.55 -2.54 11.03
CA HIS A 162 -1.32 -2.28 11.76
C HIS A 162 -1.41 -2.74 13.22
N MET A 163 -2.56 -2.53 13.86
CA MET A 163 -2.81 -3.04 15.22
C MET A 163 -2.69 -4.57 15.29
N LYS A 164 -3.32 -5.29 14.37
CA LYS A 164 -3.18 -6.76 14.23
C LYS A 164 -1.72 -7.17 14.02
N GLN A 165 -0.99 -6.45 13.18
CA GLN A 165 0.41 -6.76 12.91
C GLN A 165 1.31 -6.54 14.13
N ILE A 166 1.06 -5.52 14.93
CA ILE A 166 1.76 -5.33 16.21
C ILE A 166 1.52 -6.54 17.12
N VAL A 167 0.27 -6.93 17.34
CA VAL A 167 -0.03 -8.08 18.20
C VAL A 167 0.61 -9.36 17.68
N ARG A 168 0.57 -9.60 16.37
CA ARG A 168 1.19 -10.78 15.73
C ARG A 168 2.71 -10.83 15.92
N ARG A 169 3.41 -9.70 15.99
CA ARG A 169 4.85 -9.66 16.29
C ARG A 169 5.14 -10.19 17.69
N TYR A 170 4.27 -9.94 18.66
CA TYR A 170 4.41 -10.43 20.04
C TYR A 170 3.97 -11.89 20.21
N LEU A 171 2.94 -12.34 19.48
CA LEU A 171 2.41 -13.71 19.63
C LEU A 171 3.09 -14.76 18.74
N THR A 172 3.80 -14.34 17.68
CA THR A 172 4.21 -15.16 16.52
C THR A 172 3.04 -15.60 15.63
N LEU A 173 3.33 -16.05 14.41
CA LEU A 173 2.31 -16.51 13.45
C LEU A 173 1.54 -17.75 13.94
N ASN A 174 2.25 -18.66 14.60
CA ASN A 174 1.76 -19.95 15.08
C ASN A 174 2.06 -20.08 16.58
N PRO A 175 1.32 -19.35 17.45
CA PRO A 175 1.54 -19.39 18.88
C PRO A 175 1.33 -20.80 19.45
N ARG A 176 2.27 -21.26 20.27
CA ARG A 176 2.17 -22.56 20.96
C ARG A 176 1.29 -22.48 22.21
N MET A 177 1.37 -21.36 22.94
CA MET A 177 0.62 -21.16 24.17
C MET A 177 -0.88 -20.99 23.89
N LEU A 178 -1.73 -21.65 24.68
CA LEU A 178 -3.19 -21.53 24.57
C LEU A 178 -3.65 -20.08 24.76
N ALA A 179 -3.10 -19.35 25.74
CA ALA A 179 -3.38 -17.93 25.95
C ALA A 179 -3.14 -17.09 24.69
N SER A 180 -2.02 -17.33 24.01
CA SER A 180 -1.66 -16.64 22.77
C SER A 180 -2.53 -17.05 21.58
N ARG A 181 -2.97 -18.31 21.51
CA ARG A 181 -3.93 -18.77 20.48
C ARG A 181 -5.29 -18.10 20.66
N ASP A 182 -5.78 -18.02 21.90
CA ASP A 182 -7.03 -17.35 22.23
C ASP A 182 -6.95 -15.85 21.91
N LEU A 183 -5.85 -15.18 22.29
CA LEU A 183 -5.66 -13.75 21.98
C LEU A 183 -5.60 -13.50 20.48
N LYS A 184 -4.89 -14.36 19.74
CA LYS A 184 -4.82 -14.28 18.28
C LYS A 184 -6.21 -14.41 17.66
N ALA A 185 -7.02 -15.38 18.10
CA ALA A 185 -8.38 -15.57 17.61
C ALA A 185 -9.29 -14.36 17.90
N LEU A 186 -9.16 -13.74 19.07
CA LEU A 186 -9.87 -12.51 19.42
C LEU A 186 -9.45 -11.35 18.51
N VAL A 187 -8.15 -11.13 18.34
CA VAL A 187 -7.59 -10.05 17.51
C VAL A 187 -7.95 -10.25 16.03
N ASP A 188 -8.00 -11.49 15.54
CA ASP A 188 -8.42 -11.81 14.18
C ASP A 188 -9.87 -11.34 13.89
N LYS A 189 -10.72 -11.21 14.92
CA LYS A 189 -12.10 -10.68 14.82
C LYS A 189 -12.21 -9.15 14.88
N LEU A 190 -11.12 -8.43 15.20
CA LEU A 190 -11.13 -6.97 15.48
C LEU A 190 -11.87 -6.11 14.44
N HIS A 191 -11.84 -6.48 13.15
CA HIS A 191 -12.45 -5.71 12.06
C HIS A 191 -13.93 -6.02 11.81
N ARG A 192 -14.54 -6.92 12.59
CA ARG A 192 -15.95 -7.33 12.42
C ARG A 192 -16.77 -7.25 13.71
N ILE A 193 -16.11 -7.07 14.84
CA ILE A 193 -16.71 -7.07 16.16
C ILE A 193 -16.96 -5.62 16.60
N HIS A 194 -18.07 -5.39 17.31
CA HIS A 194 -18.33 -4.09 17.93
C HIS A 194 -17.38 -3.84 19.10
N GLU A 195 -17.13 -2.57 19.39
CA GLU A 195 -16.17 -2.17 20.42
C GLU A 195 -16.52 -2.74 21.80
N ALA A 196 -17.79 -2.66 22.21
CA ALA A 196 -18.24 -3.15 23.51
C ALA A 196 -18.02 -4.66 23.67
N ASP A 197 -18.34 -5.44 22.64
CA ASP A 197 -18.15 -6.88 22.62
C ASP A 197 -16.67 -7.24 22.65
N PHE A 198 -15.83 -6.53 21.87
CA PHE A 198 -14.39 -6.75 21.89
C PHE A 198 -13.78 -6.47 23.26
N ARG A 199 -14.18 -5.37 23.91
CA ARG A 199 -13.73 -5.01 25.25
C ARG A 199 -14.13 -6.10 26.27
N SER A 200 -15.36 -6.58 26.18
CA SER A 200 -15.87 -7.66 27.05
C SER A 200 -15.10 -8.97 26.85
N GLU A 201 -14.96 -9.42 25.60
CA GLU A 201 -14.19 -10.62 25.27
C GLU A 201 -12.71 -10.51 25.66
N TYR A 202 -12.10 -9.33 25.47
CA TYR A 202 -10.72 -9.07 25.88
C TYR A 202 -10.57 -9.11 27.40
N GLN A 203 -11.53 -8.57 28.15
CA GLN A 203 -11.53 -8.65 29.60
C GLN A 203 -11.68 -10.09 30.07
N ALA A 204 -12.59 -10.87 29.47
CA ALA A 204 -12.75 -12.29 29.77
C ALA A 204 -11.47 -13.09 29.48
N TRP A 205 -10.78 -12.78 28.37
CA TRP A 205 -9.48 -13.35 28.06
C TRP A 205 -8.43 -13.00 29.14
N LYS A 206 -8.34 -11.72 29.55
CA LYS A 206 -7.42 -11.29 30.61
C LYS A 206 -7.65 -12.03 31.92
N GLU A 207 -8.90 -12.14 32.36
CA GLU A 207 -9.23 -12.85 33.61
C GLU A 207 -8.96 -14.36 33.49
N LYS A 208 -9.31 -15.00 32.37
CA LYS A 208 -9.04 -16.44 32.13
C LYS A 208 -7.57 -16.78 32.23
N TRP A 209 -6.69 -15.89 31.75
CA TRP A 209 -5.25 -16.12 31.68
C TRP A 209 -4.44 -15.37 32.73
N LYS A 210 -5.11 -14.72 33.69
CA LYS A 210 -4.51 -14.02 34.83
C LYS A 210 -3.65 -15.00 35.64
N GLY A 211 -2.34 -14.75 35.71
CA GLY A 211 -1.38 -15.63 36.40
C GLY A 211 -0.64 -16.65 35.51
N HIS A 212 -0.96 -16.73 34.22
CA HIS A 212 -0.11 -17.45 33.25
C HIS A 212 1.09 -16.60 32.77
N ASP A 213 1.16 -15.34 33.22
CA ASP A 213 2.32 -14.47 33.03
C ASP A 213 3.47 -14.92 33.94
N ARG A 214 4.40 -15.67 33.34
CA ARG A 214 5.86 -15.79 33.63
C ARG A 214 6.45 -17.11 34.14
N THR A 215 5.73 -18.12 34.60
CA THR A 215 6.41 -19.32 35.18
C THR A 215 5.61 -20.63 35.09
N SER A 216 5.47 -21.20 33.90
CA SER A 216 5.11 -22.62 33.78
C SER A 216 5.47 -23.20 32.40
N GLN A 217 6.78 -23.26 32.12
CA GLN A 217 7.36 -24.32 31.28
C GLN A 217 8.83 -24.52 31.69
N PRO A 218 9.30 -25.78 31.84
CA PRO A 218 10.65 -26.06 32.30
C PRO A 218 11.68 -25.54 31.30
N ALA A 219 12.79 -25.03 31.82
CA ALA A 219 13.89 -24.47 31.05
C ALA A 219 14.41 -25.49 30.00
N GLN A 220 14.22 -25.18 28.72
CA GLN A 220 15.09 -25.66 27.66
C GLN A 220 15.66 -24.43 26.96
N GLY A 221 16.99 -24.32 27.04
CA GLY A 221 17.69 -23.05 27.05
C GLY A 221 17.61 -22.25 25.76
N ARG A 222 17.35 -20.95 25.92
CA ARG A 222 18.05 -19.90 25.16
C ARG A 222 17.91 -18.56 25.87
N GLN A 223 19.06 -17.92 26.09
CA GLN A 223 19.25 -16.65 26.79
C GLN A 223 18.75 -15.44 25.99
N THR A 224 18.18 -14.47 26.72
CA THR A 224 18.03 -13.01 26.44
C THR A 224 17.03 -12.60 25.32
N ALA A 225 16.22 -11.55 25.44
CA ALA A 225 16.38 -10.29 26.16
C ALA A 225 15.10 -9.84 26.92
N VAL A 226 15.35 -9.18 28.05
CA VAL A 226 14.38 -8.53 28.94
C VAL A 226 13.82 -7.27 28.25
N TYR A 227 12.50 -7.10 28.23
CA TYR A 227 11.88 -5.78 28.04
C TYR A 227 10.87 -5.52 29.15
N ALA A 228 10.97 -4.30 29.70
CA ALA A 228 10.30 -3.79 30.88
C ALA A 228 8.76 -3.81 30.80
N PRO A 229 8.05 -3.91 31.94
CA PRO A 229 6.59 -3.82 31.97
C PRO A 229 6.12 -2.43 31.55
N ALA A 230 5.03 -2.39 30.79
CA ALA A 230 4.28 -1.18 30.50
C ALA A 230 3.80 -0.57 31.82
N VAL A 231 4.16 0.68 32.06
CA VAL A 231 3.72 1.48 33.20
C VAL A 231 2.22 1.69 33.07
N GLU A 232 1.47 1.22 34.06
CA GLU A 232 0.09 1.62 34.30
C GLU A 232 0.06 3.10 34.71
N GLY A 233 -0.53 3.95 33.87
CA GLY A 233 -0.82 5.34 34.18
C GLY A 233 -2.28 5.48 34.56
N SER A 234 -2.50 5.71 35.85
CA SER A 234 -3.78 6.00 36.49
C SER A 234 -4.37 7.36 36.07
N HIS A 235 -5.70 7.43 36.19
CA HIS A 235 -6.59 8.58 36.07
C HIS A 235 -6.09 9.89 36.70
N GLU A 236 -6.45 11.03 36.07
CA GLU A 236 -7.37 12.04 36.64
C GLU A 236 -7.56 13.22 35.67
N GLN A 237 -8.80 13.46 35.27
CA GLN A 237 -9.30 14.75 34.78
C GLN A 237 -9.94 15.50 35.95
N PRO A 238 -9.98 16.82 35.89
CA PRO A 238 -11.25 17.55 36.01
C PRO A 238 -11.82 17.92 34.63
#